data_AF-A0A9D6UEQ3-F1
#
_entry.id   AF-A0A9D6UEQ3-F1
#
_cell.length_a   1.000
_cell.length_b   1.000
_cell.length_c   1.000
_cell.angle_alpha   90.00
_cell.angle_beta   90.00
_cell.angle_gamma   90.00
#
_symmetry.space_group_name_H-M   'P 1'
#
loop_
_entity.id
_entity.type
_entity.pdbx_description
1 polymer ?
#
loop_
_entity_poly.entity_id
_entity_poly.type
_entity_poly.pdbx_seq_one_letter_code
_entity_poly.pdbx_strand_id
1 'polypeptide(L)'
;MTRKPDEISADLMQPLATLPVFYALAGRRVLVIGGGEAAAWKVDLAAATGARVDVFAPAPCDKLREIGAARDNVSLHKRAVEPDDFAGAAMALGAVEDDASAR
;
A
#
# COMPACT_ATOMS: atom_id res chain seq x y z
N MET A 1 -12.25 -47.29 -15.56
CA MET A 1 -12.35 -46.57 -14.26
C MET A 1 -11.95 -45.12 -14.50
N THR A 2 -12.91 -44.22 -14.48
CA THR A 2 -12.75 -42.79 -14.79
C THR A 2 -12.20 -42.07 -13.56
N ARG A 3 -11.06 -41.39 -13.68
CA ARG A 3 -10.46 -40.58 -12.61
C ARG A 3 -11.37 -39.36 -12.36
N LYS A 4 -11.85 -39.18 -11.13
CA LYS A 4 -12.62 -37.99 -10.73
C LYS A 4 -11.68 -36.76 -10.73
N PRO A 5 -12.16 -35.58 -11.15
CA PRO A 5 -11.37 -34.35 -11.12
C PRO A 5 -11.19 -33.86 -9.67
N ASP A 6 -9.95 -33.58 -9.30
CA ASP A 6 -9.52 -32.66 -8.24
C ASP A 6 -10.19 -32.76 -6.87
N GLU A 7 -10.03 -33.88 -6.17
CA GLU A 7 -10.11 -33.85 -4.70
C GLU A 7 -8.82 -33.22 -4.15
N ILE A 8 -8.87 -31.91 -3.88
CA ILE A 8 -7.91 -31.24 -2.99
C ILE A 8 -7.90 -32.05 -1.69
N SER A 9 -6.72 -32.52 -1.26
CA SER A 9 -6.56 -33.33 -0.04
C SER A 9 -7.34 -32.70 1.11
N ALA A 10 -8.16 -33.51 1.80
CA ALA A 10 -9.08 -33.06 2.85
C ALA A 10 -8.39 -32.32 4.02
N ASP A 11 -7.07 -32.40 4.13
CA ASP A 11 -6.24 -31.70 5.11
C ASP A 11 -5.83 -30.26 4.69
N LEU A 12 -6.20 -29.79 3.50
CA LEU A 12 -5.90 -28.43 3.05
C LEU A 12 -7.06 -27.47 3.29
N MET A 13 -6.70 -26.23 3.68
CA MET A 13 -7.65 -25.14 3.87
C MET A 13 -8.37 -24.85 2.55
N GLN A 14 -9.71 -24.85 2.60
CA GLN A 14 -10.54 -24.53 1.45
C GLN A 14 -10.39 -23.05 1.06
N PRO A 15 -10.67 -22.67 -0.20
CA PRO A 15 -10.52 -21.30 -0.67
C PRO A 15 -11.26 -20.29 0.23
N LEU A 16 -10.53 -19.25 0.65
CA LEU A 16 -11.09 -18.13 1.42
C LEU A 16 -11.26 -16.92 0.51
N ALA A 17 -12.38 -16.22 0.65
CA ALA A 17 -12.64 -14.99 -0.10
C ALA A 17 -11.72 -13.83 0.33
N THR A 18 -11.32 -13.81 1.60
CA THR A 18 -10.52 -12.73 2.20
C THR A 18 -9.62 -13.28 3.29
N LEU A 19 -8.40 -12.74 3.39
CA LEU A 19 -7.51 -12.94 4.54
C LEU A 19 -7.52 -11.67 5.42
N PRO A 20 -8.21 -11.66 6.57
CA PRO A 20 -8.15 -10.53 7.48
C PRO A 20 -6.80 -10.51 8.21
N VAL A 21 -6.07 -9.40 8.08
CA VAL A 21 -4.78 -9.20 8.77
C VAL A 21 -4.75 -7.85 9.48
N PHE A 22 -4.17 -7.84 10.68
CA PHE A 22 -3.79 -6.63 11.39
C PHE A 22 -2.28 -6.50 11.35
N TYR A 23 -1.77 -5.35 10.91
CA TYR A 23 -0.34 -5.14 10.74
C TYR A 23 0.13 -3.97 11.60
N ALA A 24 1.04 -4.25 12.55
CA ALA A 24 1.63 -3.21 13.39
C ALA A 24 2.67 -2.42 12.57
N LEU A 25 2.42 -1.12 12.40
CA LEU A 25 3.21 -0.22 11.56
C LEU A 25 3.94 0.88 12.32
N ALA A 26 3.74 1.01 13.64
CA ALA A 26 4.39 2.02 14.45
C ALA A 26 5.92 2.00 14.25
N GLY A 27 6.50 3.13 13.85
CA GLY A 27 7.93 3.30 13.58
C GLY A 27 8.44 2.62 12.30
N ARG A 28 7.59 1.91 11.54
CA ARG A 28 7.97 1.20 10.32
C ARG A 28 7.74 2.08 9.10
N ARG A 29 8.56 1.86 8.07
CA ARG A 29 8.46 2.59 6.81
C ARG A 29 7.33 2.03 5.94
N VAL A 30 6.45 2.91 5.47
CA VAL A 30 5.37 2.60 4.53
C VAL A 30 5.52 3.49 3.31
N LEU A 31 5.47 2.89 2.13
CA LEU A 31 5.55 3.60 0.87
C LEU A 31 4.13 3.73 0.28
N VAL A 32 3.76 4.91 -0.20
CA VAL A 32 2.49 5.15 -0.89
C VAL A 32 2.76 5.73 -2.27
N ILE A 33 2.16 5.14 -3.30
CA ILE A 33 2.31 5.56 -4.70
C ILE A 33 0.97 6.11 -5.18
N GLY A 34 0.98 7.34 -5.69
CA GLY A 34 -0.21 7.99 -6.25
C GLY A 34 -0.42 9.40 -5.70
N GLY A 35 -0.97 10.27 -6.55
CA GLY A 35 -1.16 11.69 -6.24
C GLY A 35 -2.62 12.12 -5.98
N GLY A 36 -3.59 11.22 -6.17
CA GLY A 36 -5.02 11.55 -6.06
C GLY A 36 -5.60 11.41 -4.64
N GLU A 37 -6.90 11.70 -4.51
CA GLU A 37 -7.63 11.60 -3.23
C GLU A 37 -7.60 10.18 -2.62
N ALA A 38 -7.64 9.15 -3.48
CA ALA A 38 -7.51 7.77 -3.03
C ALA A 38 -6.15 7.46 -2.39
N ALA A 39 -5.09 8.20 -2.76
CA ALA A 39 -3.78 8.11 -2.12
C ALA A 39 -3.80 8.87 -0.79
N ALA A 40 -4.36 10.08 -0.75
CA ALA A 40 -4.47 10.90 0.46
C ALA A 40 -5.09 10.15 1.64
N TRP A 41 -6.21 9.44 1.42
CA TRP A 41 -6.82 8.64 2.47
C TRP A 41 -5.89 7.53 3.00
N LYS A 42 -5.18 6.82 2.11
CA LYS A 42 -4.24 5.76 2.51
C LYS A 42 -3.03 6.31 3.27
N VAL A 43 -2.52 7.47 2.87
CA VAL A 43 -1.44 8.17 3.57
C VAL A 43 -1.88 8.52 4.98
N ASP A 44 -3.06 9.13 5.13
CA ASP A 44 -3.56 9.54 6.44
C ASP A 44 -3.80 8.34 7.36
N LEU A 45 -4.38 7.26 6.82
CA LEU A 45 -4.58 5.99 7.53
C LEU A 45 -3.24 5.39 7.99
N ALA A 46 -2.27 5.25 7.10
CA ALA A 46 -0.95 4.70 7.42
C ALA A 46 -0.23 5.57 8.46
N ALA A 47 -0.25 6.88 8.30
CA ALA A 47 0.37 7.80 9.23
C ALA A 47 -0.27 7.75 10.63
N ALA A 48 -1.59 7.56 10.72
CA ALA A 48 -2.30 7.41 11.98
C ALA A 48 -1.90 6.15 12.78
N THR A 49 -1.32 5.13 12.13
CA THR A 49 -0.77 3.94 12.82
C THR A 49 0.60 4.19 13.46
N GLY A 50 1.18 5.39 13.31
CA GLY A 50 2.53 5.72 13.74
C GLY A 50 3.61 5.30 12.73
N ALA A 51 3.24 4.94 11.50
CA ALA A 51 4.19 4.63 10.43
C ALA A 51 5.01 5.86 10.02
N ARG A 52 6.20 5.64 9.45
CA ARG A 52 6.93 6.66 8.69
C ARG A 52 6.51 6.51 7.23
N VAL A 53 5.79 7.48 6.69
CA VAL A 53 5.16 7.36 5.37
C VAL A 53 5.94 8.17 4.34
N ASP A 54 6.43 7.48 3.30
CA ASP A 54 6.98 8.12 2.11
C ASP A 54 5.95 8.07 0.98
N VAL A 55 5.61 9.22 0.43
CA VAL A 55 4.61 9.36 -0.64
C VAL A 55 5.30 9.77 -1.93
N PHE A 56 5.16 8.97 -2.98
CA PHE A 56 5.69 9.27 -4.32
C PHE A 56 4.55 9.67 -5.26
N ALA A 57 4.52 10.96 -5.60
CA ALA A 57 3.46 11.55 -6.40
C ALA A 57 4.04 12.70 -7.26
N PRO A 58 4.24 12.52 -8.58
CA PRO A 58 4.69 13.60 -9.46
C PRO A 58 3.81 14.85 -9.40
N ALA A 59 2.49 14.66 -9.28
CA ALA A 59 1.49 15.71 -9.15
C ALA A 59 0.57 15.40 -7.95
N PRO A 60 0.96 15.78 -6.72
CA PRO A 60 0.12 15.53 -5.54
C PRO A 60 -1.05 16.52 -5.50
N CYS A 61 -2.24 16.00 -5.18
CA CYS A 61 -3.43 16.80 -4.91
C CYS A 61 -3.22 17.68 -3.66
N ASP A 62 -4.11 18.65 -3.48
CA ASP A 62 -4.02 19.58 -2.35
C ASP A 62 -4.15 18.85 -1.02
N LYS A 63 -4.96 17.79 -0.94
CA LYS A 63 -5.11 17.02 0.30
C LYS A 63 -3.82 16.34 0.75
N LEU A 64 -3.02 15.80 -0.18
CA LEU A 64 -1.70 15.23 0.14
C LEU A 64 -0.73 16.30 0.66
N ARG A 65 -0.79 17.52 0.12
CA ARG A 65 0.05 18.64 0.57
C ARG A 65 -0.34 19.07 1.97
N GLU A 66 -1.64 19.15 2.26
CA GLU A 66 -2.15 19.42 3.61
C GLU A 66 -1.67 18.37 4.61
N ILE A 67 -1.80 17.08 4.28
CA ILE A 67 -1.37 15.98 5.15
C ILE A 67 0.14 16.05 5.41
N GLY A 68 0.95 16.24 4.36
CA GLY A 68 2.40 16.35 4.50
C GLY A 68 2.86 17.58 5.29
N ALA A 69 2.06 18.64 5.33
CA ALA A 69 2.33 19.82 6.16
C ALA A 69 1.87 19.64 7.62
N ALA A 70 0.80 18.86 7.84
CA ALA A 70 0.19 18.67 9.15
C ALA A 70 0.81 17.52 9.97
N ARG A 71 1.50 16.58 9.32
CA ARG A 71 2.07 15.38 9.96
C ARG A 71 3.59 15.36 9.78
N ASP A 72 4.31 15.16 10.86
CA ASP A 72 5.78 15.05 10.90
C ASP A 72 6.30 13.71 10.36
N ASN A 73 5.47 12.68 10.39
CA ASN A 73 5.78 11.33 9.95
C ASN A 73 5.42 11.06 8.48
N VAL A 74 5.15 12.10 7.69
CA VAL A 74 4.83 12.00 6.26
C VAL A 74 5.84 12.81 5.44
N SER A 75 6.49 12.15 4.48
CA SER A 75 7.41 12.77 3.52
C SER A 75 6.84 12.69 2.10
N LEU A 76 6.62 13.84 1.47
CA LEU A 76 6.04 13.93 0.12
C LEU A 76 7.12 14.18 -0.94
N HIS A 77 7.32 13.21 -1.80
CA HIS A 77 8.27 13.22 -2.91
C HIS A 77 7.55 13.54 -4.23
N LYS A 78 7.84 14.72 -4.81
CA LYS A 78 7.23 15.19 -6.07
C LYS A 78 7.86 14.55 -7.31
N ARG A 79 7.97 13.23 -7.32
CA ARG A 79 8.52 12.43 -8.41
C ARG A 79 7.87 11.05 -8.45
N ALA A 80 8.11 10.31 -9.54
CA ALA A 80 7.75 8.90 -9.62
C ALA A 80 8.59 8.07 -8.64
N VAL A 81 8.06 6.92 -8.26
CA VAL A 81 8.79 5.93 -7.47
C VAL A 81 9.80 5.20 -8.37
N GLU A 82 10.96 4.87 -7.81
CA GLU A 82 11.99 4.05 -8.44
C GLU A 82 12.16 2.73 -7.66
N PRO A 83 12.71 1.66 -8.26
CA PRO A 83 12.86 0.37 -7.59
C PRO A 83 13.58 0.43 -6.23
N ASP A 84 14.60 1.28 -6.13
CA ASP A 84 15.39 1.44 -4.91
C ASP A 84 14.59 2.09 -3.76
N ASP A 85 13.54 2.85 -4.07
CA ASP A 85 12.68 3.46 -3.05
C ASP A 85 11.92 2.42 -2.24
N PHE A 86 11.75 1.19 -2.72
CA PHE A 86 11.10 0.11 -1.97
C PHE A 86 11.99 -0.46 -0.86
N ALA A 87 13.30 -0.20 -0.91
CA ALA A 87 14.25 -0.76 0.05
C ALA A 87 13.87 -0.40 1.50
N GLY A 88 13.71 -1.41 2.35
CA GLY A 88 13.37 -1.24 3.76
C GLY A 88 11.92 -0.81 4.05
N ALA A 89 11.05 -0.70 3.04
CA ALA A 89 9.62 -0.53 3.27
C ALA A 89 9.02 -1.82 3.85
N ALA A 90 8.25 -1.69 4.92
CA ALA A 90 7.49 -2.80 5.49
C ALA A 90 6.23 -3.12 4.67
N MET A 91 5.71 -2.12 3.96
CA MET A 91 4.49 -2.19 3.16
C MET A 91 4.54 -1.11 2.07
N ALA A 92 4.03 -1.44 0.89
CA ALA A 92 3.78 -0.49 -0.18
C ALA A 92 2.29 -0.48 -0.53
N LEU A 93 1.71 0.72 -0.65
CA LEU A 93 0.30 0.92 -0.98
C LEU A 93 0.19 1.66 -2.32
N GLY A 94 -0.31 0.95 -3.33
CA GLY A 94 -0.68 1.55 -4.61
C GLY A 94 -2.04 2.24 -4.55
N ALA A 95 -2.09 3.50 -4.96
CA ALA A 95 -3.31 4.23 -5.27
C ALA A 95 -3.21 4.74 -6.72
N VAL A 96 -2.94 3.79 -7.62
CA VAL A 96 -2.73 4.03 -9.04
C VAL A 96 -4.07 3.76 -9.74
N GLU A 97 -4.52 4.69 -10.57
CA GLU A 97 -5.83 4.62 -11.24
C GLU A 97 -5.79 3.76 -12.52
N ASP A 98 -4.61 3.31 -12.94
CA ASP A 98 -4.41 2.49 -14.14
C ASP A 98 -3.64 1.21 -13.82
N ASP A 99 -4.22 0.06 -14.19
CA ASP A 99 -3.64 -1.28 -14.04
C ASP A 99 -2.26 -1.41 -14.72
N ALA A 100 -1.98 -0.60 -15.74
CA ALA A 100 -0.71 -0.64 -16.47
C ALA A 100 0.51 -0.23 -15.62
N SER A 101 0.31 0.54 -14.54
CA SER A 101 1.37 1.03 -13.65
C SER A 101 1.47 0.25 -12.33
N ALA A 102 0.74 -0.86 -12.20
CA ALA A 102 0.75 -1.76 -11.04
C ALA A 102 1.67 -2.99 -11.20
N ARG A 103 2.57 -3.00 -12.19
CA ARG A 103 3.49 -4.12 -12.51
C ARG A 103 4.92 -3.90 -12.04
#